data_AF-A0A518DYF9-F1
#
_entry.id   AF-A0A518DYF9-F1
#
_cell.length_a   1.000
_cell.length_b   1.000
_cell.length_c   1.000
_cell.angle_alpha   90.00
_cell.angle_beta   90.00
_cell.angle_gamma   90.00
#
_symmetry.space_group_name_H-M   'P 1'
#
loop_
_entity.id
_entity.type
_entity.pdbx_description
1 polymer ?
#
loop_
_entity_poly.entity_id
_entity_poly.type
_entity_poly.pdbx_seq_one_letter_code
_entity_poly.pdbx_strand_id
1 'polypeptide(L)'
;MNGLVYHIASGQALFTGASLLMLSAFASLGSSALLRRVSSFAFLLGTATVVIASVALPYWLYAVAALLTAGWIISWRWEKWRRLAVAGMAIGWLVVMLIELPHHLLPRLTPAGSRSLTVIGDSITAGIGGDPKSPTWPQVLARQHRLQVQDISHVGDTAGKALLRAQAEPITAPVVLVEIGGNDLLGATSASQFAIDLEALLQFLAAPGRQVVMLELPSLPLYPQYGRIQRTLARKYRVLLAPKSVLLAVLAGGDATLDSLHLTAKGHVRMADSIWRLLEPAYDLDGSSA
;
A
#
# COMPACT_ATOMS: atom_id res chain seq x y z
N MET A 1 16.31 4.33 4.85
CA MET A 1 15.84 4.77 3.52
C MET A 1 15.67 6.29 3.50
N ASN A 2 16.01 6.95 2.39
CA ASN A 2 15.81 8.40 2.21
C ASN A 2 14.30 8.73 2.30
N GLY A 3 13.91 9.76 3.06
CA GLY A 3 12.51 10.17 3.21
C GLY A 3 11.80 10.45 1.88
N LEU A 4 12.55 10.86 0.85
CA LEU A 4 12.03 11.02 -0.51
C LEU A 4 11.59 9.69 -1.13
N VAL A 5 12.37 8.63 -0.96
CA VAL A 5 12.05 7.30 -1.48
C VAL A 5 10.80 6.76 -0.78
N TYR A 6 10.69 6.95 0.54
CA TYR A 6 9.48 6.62 1.27
C TYR A 6 8.27 7.40 0.74
N HIS A 7 8.40 8.70 0.52
CA HIS A 7 7.31 9.55 0.01
C HIS A 7 6.80 9.10 -1.36
N ILE A 8 7.72 8.65 -2.24
CA ILE A 8 7.40 8.11 -3.56
C ILE A 8 6.76 6.72 -3.45
N ALA A 9 7.45 5.77 -2.81
CA ALA A 9 7.05 4.37 -2.74
C ALA A 9 5.77 4.15 -1.95
N SER A 10 5.51 4.99 -0.92
CA SER A 10 4.28 4.95 -0.13
C SER A 10 3.07 5.48 -0.89
N GLY A 11 3.26 6.15 -2.03
CA GLY A 11 2.19 6.79 -2.80
C GLY A 11 1.81 8.20 -2.31
N GLN A 12 2.40 8.68 -1.20
CA GLN A 12 2.12 10.03 -0.67
C GLN A 12 2.46 11.15 -1.66
N ALA A 13 3.42 10.90 -2.55
CA ALA A 13 3.78 11.79 -3.65
C ALA A 13 2.57 12.21 -4.50
N LEU A 14 1.54 11.36 -4.65
CA LEU A 14 0.32 11.74 -5.37
C LEU A 14 -0.40 12.92 -4.71
N PHE A 15 -0.55 12.90 -3.39
CA PHE A 15 -1.25 13.97 -2.65
C PHE A 15 -0.46 15.28 -2.69
N THR A 16 0.86 15.21 -2.52
CA THR A 16 1.74 16.38 -2.66
C THR A 16 1.66 16.95 -4.08
N GLY A 17 1.78 16.10 -5.10
CA GLY A 17 1.73 16.52 -6.50
C GLY A 17 0.38 17.13 -6.89
N ALA A 18 -0.73 16.48 -6.51
CA ALA A 18 -2.08 16.97 -6.76
C ALA A 18 -2.34 18.31 -6.05
N SER A 19 -1.86 18.46 -4.81
CA SER A 19 -1.98 19.72 -4.05
C SER A 19 -1.21 20.86 -4.72
N LEU A 20 -0.01 20.58 -5.23
CA LEU A 20 0.79 21.56 -5.99
C LEU A 20 0.12 21.94 -7.32
N LEU A 21 -0.49 20.98 -8.02
CA LEU A 21 -1.26 21.24 -9.24
C LEU A 21 -2.48 22.13 -8.96
N MET A 22 -3.21 21.85 -7.88
CA MET A 22 -4.31 22.71 -7.43
C MET A 22 -3.83 24.12 -7.06
N LEU A 23 -2.73 24.23 -6.29
CA LEU A 23 -2.11 25.51 -5.97
C LEU A 23 -1.74 26.28 -7.22
N SER A 24 -1.18 25.60 -8.23
CA SER A 24 -0.86 26.21 -9.52
C SER A 24 -2.09 26.77 -10.23
N ALA A 25 -3.18 26.00 -10.24
CA ALA A 25 -4.45 26.39 -10.84
C ALA A 25 -5.03 27.63 -10.15
N PHE A 26 -5.09 27.65 -8.82
CA PHE A 26 -5.57 28.81 -8.06
C PHE A 26 -4.67 30.03 -8.21
N ALA A 27 -3.34 29.86 -8.15
CA ALA A 27 -2.38 30.96 -8.33
C ALA A 27 -2.51 31.61 -9.72
N SER A 28 -2.87 30.84 -10.76
CA SER A 28 -3.11 31.36 -12.12
C SER A 28 -4.30 32.32 -12.22
N LEU A 29 -5.16 32.39 -11.20
CA LEU A 29 -6.23 33.38 -11.15
C LEU A 29 -5.72 34.79 -10.82
N GLY A 30 -4.54 34.93 -10.22
CA GLY A 30 -3.96 36.22 -9.88
C GLY A 30 -3.19 36.88 -11.03
N SER A 31 -3.03 38.21 -10.95
CA SER A 31 -2.32 39.03 -11.95
C SER A 31 -0.89 39.41 -11.54
N SER A 32 -0.44 39.08 -10.33
CA SER A 32 0.88 39.47 -9.84
C SER A 32 2.01 38.61 -10.44
N ALA A 33 3.19 39.21 -10.60
CA ALA A 33 4.37 38.48 -11.11
C ALA A 33 4.79 37.33 -10.19
N LEU A 34 4.62 37.50 -8.88
CA LEU A 34 4.86 36.46 -7.89
C LEU A 34 3.92 35.26 -8.11
N LEU A 35 2.62 35.50 -8.27
CA LEU A 35 1.64 34.42 -8.47
C LEU A 35 1.87 33.66 -9.77
N ARG A 36 2.32 34.32 -10.84
CA ARG A 36 2.74 33.64 -12.08
C ARG A 36 3.92 32.71 -11.84
N ARG A 37 4.97 33.17 -11.13
CA ARG A 37 6.14 32.34 -10.79
C ARG A 37 5.75 31.15 -9.91
N VAL A 38 4.93 31.38 -8.89
CA VAL A 38 4.40 30.33 -8.01
C VAL A 38 3.60 29.31 -8.84
N SER A 39 2.72 29.77 -9.72
CA SER A 39 1.93 28.90 -10.60
C SER A 39 2.80 28.02 -11.48
N SER A 40 3.78 28.59 -12.19
CA SER A 40 4.72 27.83 -13.04
C SER A 40 5.53 26.81 -12.24
N PHE A 41 6.10 27.20 -11.10
CA PHE A 41 6.90 26.30 -10.27
C PHE A 41 6.06 25.16 -9.69
N ALA A 42 4.89 25.48 -9.13
CA ALA A 42 3.98 24.48 -8.57
C ALA A 42 3.45 23.52 -9.64
N PHE A 43 3.24 24.00 -10.88
CA PHE A 43 2.85 23.15 -12.00
C PHE A 43 3.93 22.12 -12.36
N LEU A 44 5.18 22.59 -12.53
CA LEU A 44 6.30 21.73 -12.91
C LEU A 44 6.60 20.71 -11.82
N LEU A 45 6.72 21.17 -10.58
CA LEU A 45 6.99 20.30 -9.44
C LEU A 45 5.83 19.34 -9.18
N GLY A 46 4.59 19.83 -9.24
CA GLY A 46 3.39 19.02 -9.05
C GLY A 46 3.28 17.90 -10.09
N THR A 47 3.47 18.23 -11.37
CA THR A 47 3.47 17.25 -12.48
C THR A 47 4.56 16.21 -12.28
N ALA A 48 5.80 16.64 -12.02
CA ALA A 48 6.91 15.72 -11.77
C ALA A 48 6.62 14.78 -10.58
N THR A 49 6.06 15.32 -9.49
CA THR A 49 5.73 14.55 -8.28
C THR A 49 4.62 13.52 -8.54
N VAL A 50 3.59 13.85 -9.32
CA VAL A 50 2.54 12.90 -9.71
C VAL A 50 3.09 11.79 -10.60
N VAL A 51 3.96 12.12 -11.57
CA VAL A 51 4.53 11.16 -12.51
C VAL A 51 5.38 10.10 -11.80
N ILE A 52 6.15 10.51 -10.79
CA ILE A 52 6.97 9.58 -10.02
C ILE A 52 6.18 8.85 -8.93
N ALA A 53 4.93 9.23 -8.63
CA ALA A 53 4.17 8.63 -7.56
C ALA A 53 3.83 7.16 -7.85
N SER A 54 4.29 6.27 -6.98
CA SER A 54 3.95 4.84 -7.04
C SER A 54 2.52 4.62 -6.57
N VAL A 55 1.53 4.73 -7.47
CA VAL A 55 0.12 4.52 -7.11
C VAL A 55 -0.59 3.59 -8.10
N ALA A 56 -1.36 2.64 -7.56
CA ALA A 56 -2.13 1.66 -8.33
C ALA A 56 -3.50 2.20 -8.76
N LEU A 57 -3.59 3.45 -9.22
CA LEU A 57 -4.83 4.02 -9.76
C LEU A 57 -5.07 3.57 -11.20
N PRO A 58 -6.32 3.32 -11.63
CA PRO A 58 -6.66 3.05 -13.03
C PRO A 58 -6.16 4.13 -14.01
N TYR A 59 -5.67 3.73 -15.19
CA TYR A 59 -5.13 4.67 -16.19
C TYR A 59 -6.13 5.72 -16.67
N TRP A 60 -7.42 5.39 -16.73
CA TRP A 60 -8.45 6.34 -17.16
C TRP A 60 -8.61 7.52 -16.20
N LEU A 61 -8.35 7.35 -14.89
CA LEU A 61 -8.38 8.46 -13.93
C LEU A 61 -7.27 9.48 -14.22
N TYR A 62 -6.06 8.99 -14.53
CA TYR A 62 -4.97 9.85 -14.97
C TYR A 62 -5.30 10.57 -16.27
N ALA A 63 -5.93 9.88 -17.23
CA ALA A 63 -6.35 10.49 -18.49
C ALA A 63 -7.37 11.62 -18.27
N VAL A 64 -8.39 11.39 -17.43
CA VAL A 64 -9.38 12.42 -17.09
C VAL A 64 -8.72 13.62 -16.38
N ALA A 65 -7.87 13.37 -15.40
CA ALA A 65 -7.15 14.44 -14.69
C ALA A 65 -6.22 15.23 -15.62
N ALA A 66 -5.55 14.57 -16.56
CA ALA A 66 -4.71 15.20 -17.57
C ALA A 66 -5.53 16.05 -18.54
N LEU A 67 -6.70 15.57 -18.99
CA LEU A 67 -7.60 16.34 -19.85
C LEU A 67 -8.14 17.60 -19.15
N LEU A 68 -8.51 17.49 -17.88
CA LEU A 68 -8.94 18.65 -17.08
C LEU A 68 -7.80 19.66 -16.90
N THR A 69 -6.58 19.17 -16.68
CA THR A 69 -5.37 20.02 -16.58
C THR A 69 -5.07 20.72 -17.92
N ALA A 70 -5.19 20.00 -19.04
CA ALA A 70 -5.02 20.59 -20.38
C ALA A 70 -6.10 21.63 -20.68
N GLY A 71 -7.36 21.35 -20.33
CA GLY A 71 -8.48 22.30 -20.45
C GLY A 71 -8.23 23.59 -19.66
N TRP A 72 -7.68 23.48 -18.45
CA TRP A 72 -7.24 24.65 -17.68
C TRP A 72 -6.13 25.44 -18.38
N ILE A 73 -5.09 24.79 -18.90
CA ILE A 73 -4.02 25.47 -19.65
C ILE A 73 -4.57 26.20 -20.89
N ILE A 74 -5.47 25.56 -21.65
CA ILE A 74 -6.10 26.15 -22.83
C ILE A 74 -6.97 27.36 -22.44
N SER A 75 -7.63 27.32 -21.28
CA SER A 75 -8.49 28.40 -20.79
C SER A 75 -7.74 29.73 -20.57
N TRP A 76 -6.40 29.72 -20.51
CA TRP A 76 -5.60 30.95 -20.50
C TRP A 76 -5.82 31.82 -21.73
N ARG A 77 -6.32 31.26 -22.84
CA ARG A 77 -6.68 32.01 -24.05
C ARG A 77 -8.06 32.67 -23.97
N TRP A 78 -8.93 32.22 -23.06
CA TRP A 78 -10.32 32.68 -22.94
C TRP A 78 -10.68 32.98 -21.49
N GLU A 79 -10.48 34.24 -21.08
CA GLU A 79 -10.65 34.69 -19.70
C GLU A 79 -12.02 34.37 -19.10
N LYS A 80 -13.09 34.40 -19.92
CA LYS A 80 -14.47 34.06 -19.53
C LYS A 80 -14.58 32.68 -18.85
N TRP A 81 -13.81 31.69 -19.30
CA TRP A 81 -13.92 30.31 -18.82
C TRP A 81 -12.84 29.92 -17.79
N ARG A 82 -11.91 30.84 -17.48
CA ARG A 82 -10.73 30.53 -16.65
C ARG A 82 -11.09 30.03 -15.25
N ARG A 83 -12.06 30.67 -14.58
CA ARG A 83 -12.49 30.25 -13.23
C ARG A 83 -13.14 28.87 -13.22
N LEU A 84 -13.99 28.59 -14.21
CA LEU A 84 -14.65 27.30 -14.36
C LEU A 84 -13.62 26.19 -14.62
N ALA A 85 -12.63 26.46 -15.48
CA ALA A 85 -11.58 25.49 -15.79
C ALA A 85 -10.67 25.20 -14.57
N VAL A 86 -10.32 26.22 -13.78
CA VAL A 86 -9.60 26.04 -12.49
C VAL A 86 -10.41 25.17 -11.54
N ALA A 87 -11.71 25.45 -11.36
CA ALA A 87 -12.58 24.66 -10.50
C ALA A 87 -12.70 23.21 -10.98
N GLY A 88 -12.91 22.99 -12.28
CA GLY A 88 -12.98 21.65 -12.88
C GLY A 88 -11.70 20.85 -12.69
N MET A 89 -10.53 21.46 -12.91
CA MET A 89 -9.23 20.85 -12.65
C MET A 89 -9.05 20.51 -11.17
N ALA A 90 -9.37 21.44 -10.26
CA ALA A 90 -9.21 21.24 -8.82
C ALA A 90 -10.13 20.12 -8.31
N ILE A 91 -11.39 20.08 -8.76
CA ILE A 91 -12.33 19.00 -8.43
C ILE A 91 -11.83 17.67 -8.99
N GLY A 92 -11.31 17.63 -10.22
CA GLY A 92 -10.76 16.41 -10.81
C GLY A 92 -9.63 15.81 -9.97
N TRP A 93 -8.64 16.63 -9.57
CA TRP A 93 -7.55 16.17 -8.71
C TRP A 93 -8.02 15.82 -7.29
N LEU A 94 -9.01 16.55 -6.74
CA LEU A 94 -9.62 16.20 -5.47
C LEU A 94 -10.28 14.82 -5.51
N VAL A 95 -11.02 14.50 -6.58
CA VAL A 95 -11.62 13.18 -6.77
C VAL A 95 -10.54 12.10 -6.84
N VAL A 96 -9.44 12.34 -7.56
CA VAL A 96 -8.30 11.41 -7.61
C VAL A 96 -7.73 11.15 -6.21
N MET A 97 -7.51 12.20 -5.41
CA MET A 97 -7.03 12.07 -4.03
C MET A 97 -8.02 11.31 -3.15
N LEU A 98 -9.32 11.60 -3.25
CA LEU A 98 -10.36 10.92 -2.47
C LEU A 98 -10.50 9.44 -2.81
N ILE A 99 -10.29 9.06 -4.08
CA ILE A 99 -10.27 7.65 -4.50
C ILE A 99 -9.05 6.92 -3.94
N GLU A 100 -7.89 7.59 -3.88
CA GLU A 100 -6.67 6.96 -3.36
C GLU A 100 -6.67 6.86 -1.83
N LEU A 101 -7.24 7.85 -1.13
CA LEU A 101 -7.17 8.01 0.32
C LEU A 101 -7.46 6.73 1.14
N PRO A 102 -8.49 5.91 0.84
CA PRO A 102 -8.76 4.71 1.63
C PRO A 102 -7.59 3.71 1.66
N HIS A 103 -6.75 3.67 0.62
CA HIS A 103 -5.60 2.76 0.54
C HIS A 103 -4.40 3.23 1.37
N HIS A 104 -4.49 4.42 1.97
CA HIS A 104 -3.50 4.96 2.92
C HIS A 104 -3.94 4.85 4.37
N LEU A 105 -5.19 4.43 4.61
CA LEU A 105 -5.75 4.25 5.95
C LEU A 105 -5.61 2.79 6.37
N LEU A 106 -5.35 2.57 7.67
CA LEU A 106 -5.33 1.22 8.21
C LEU A 106 -6.76 0.64 8.17
N PRO A 107 -6.93 -0.61 7.70
CA PRO A 107 -8.22 -1.27 7.78
C PRO A 107 -8.58 -1.55 9.24
N ARG A 108 -9.88 -1.58 9.54
CA ARG A 108 -10.39 -1.93 10.86
C ARG A 108 -10.77 -3.41 10.87
N LEU A 109 -10.15 -4.19 11.74
CA LEU A 109 -10.57 -5.55 12.01
C LEU A 109 -11.71 -5.55 13.04
N THR A 110 -12.59 -6.54 12.94
CA THR A 110 -13.56 -6.85 13.98
C THR A 110 -12.94 -7.77 15.03
N PRO A 111 -13.45 -7.78 16.27
CA PRO A 111 -13.01 -8.72 17.29
C PRO A 111 -13.03 -10.17 16.79
N ALA A 112 -11.95 -10.89 17.02
CA ALA A 112 -11.76 -12.28 16.64
C ALA A 112 -12.26 -13.22 17.74
N GLY A 113 -12.84 -14.36 17.34
CA GLY A 113 -13.35 -15.36 18.27
C GLY A 113 -12.28 -16.13 19.06
N SER A 114 -11.01 -16.01 18.67
CA SER A 114 -9.88 -16.61 19.37
C SER A 114 -8.61 -15.79 19.17
N ARG A 115 -7.66 -15.91 20.11
CA ARG A 115 -6.36 -15.24 20.06
C ARG A 115 -5.35 -16.05 19.24
N SER A 116 -5.67 -16.27 17.96
CA SER A 116 -4.83 -17.00 17.01
C SER A 116 -4.75 -16.32 15.65
N LEU A 117 -3.60 -16.46 15.00
CA LEU A 117 -3.26 -15.85 13.71
C LEU A 117 -2.56 -16.88 12.82
N THR A 118 -2.95 -16.97 11.56
CA THR A 118 -2.12 -17.63 10.54
C THR A 118 -1.39 -16.59 9.71
N VAL A 119 -0.09 -16.78 9.50
CA VAL A 119 0.73 -15.90 8.66
C VAL A 119 1.17 -16.67 7.43
N ILE A 120 0.81 -16.14 6.26
CA ILE A 120 1.32 -16.56 4.96
C ILE A 120 2.27 -15.47 4.50
N GLY A 121 3.52 -15.82 4.25
CA GLY A 121 4.52 -14.84 3.84
C GLY A 121 5.65 -15.44 3.01
N ASP A 122 6.56 -14.58 2.58
CA ASP A 122 7.77 -15.01 1.87
C ASP A 122 9.04 -14.90 2.72
N SER A 123 10.15 -14.53 2.10
CA SER A 123 11.46 -14.25 2.69
C SER A 123 11.43 -13.26 3.85
N ILE A 124 10.63 -12.19 3.80
CA ILE A 124 10.57 -11.18 4.88
C ILE A 124 10.00 -11.80 6.16
N THR A 125 9.00 -12.68 5.99
CA THR A 125 8.34 -13.37 7.08
C THR A 125 9.15 -14.55 7.58
N ALA A 126 9.73 -15.34 6.68
CA ALA A 126 10.55 -16.52 7.01
C ALA A 126 11.92 -16.16 7.62
N GLY A 127 12.36 -14.90 7.55
CA GLY A 127 13.55 -14.41 8.26
C GLY A 127 14.89 -14.69 7.57
N ILE A 128 14.95 -14.58 6.24
CA ILE A 128 16.20 -14.80 5.50
C ILE A 128 17.22 -13.66 5.77
N GLY A 129 18.51 -14.00 5.81
CA GLY A 129 19.63 -13.05 5.91
C GLY A 129 19.99 -12.63 7.34
N GLY A 130 19.09 -12.81 8.31
CA GLY A 130 19.33 -12.54 9.73
C GLY A 130 20.18 -13.59 10.44
N ASP A 131 20.55 -13.31 11.70
CA ASP A 131 21.13 -14.32 12.60
C ASP A 131 20.11 -15.45 12.80
N PRO A 132 20.42 -16.72 12.48
CA PRO A 132 19.51 -17.86 12.66
C PRO A 132 18.98 -18.03 14.10
N LYS A 133 19.64 -17.40 15.08
CA LYS A 133 19.23 -17.40 16.49
C LYS A 133 18.21 -16.31 16.82
N SER A 134 18.05 -15.31 15.95
CA SER A 134 17.10 -14.23 16.16
C SER A 134 15.69 -14.69 15.80
N PRO A 135 14.69 -14.46 16.66
CA PRO A 135 13.32 -14.85 16.36
C PRO A 135 12.77 -14.04 15.17
N THR A 136 12.01 -14.69 14.30
CA THR A 136 11.30 -14.02 13.20
C THR A 136 10.20 -13.12 13.75
N TRP A 137 9.69 -12.18 12.94
CA TRP A 137 8.67 -11.25 13.42
C TRP A 137 7.37 -11.95 13.86
N PRO A 138 6.90 -13.06 13.23
CA PRO A 138 5.76 -13.82 13.72
C PRO A 138 6.02 -14.42 15.11
N GLN A 139 7.24 -14.91 15.37
CA GLN A 139 7.63 -15.44 16.68
C GLN A 139 7.73 -14.34 17.75
N VAL A 140 8.26 -13.17 17.39
CA VAL A 140 8.28 -11.99 18.27
C VAL A 140 6.86 -11.56 18.64
N LEU A 141 5.98 -11.46 17.65
CA LEU A 141 4.56 -11.11 17.80
C LEU A 141 3.84 -12.11 18.73
N ALA A 142 4.02 -13.41 18.48
CA ALA A 142 3.45 -14.49 19.28
C ALA A 142 3.82 -14.35 20.76
N ARG A 143 5.11 -14.13 21.04
CA ARG A 143 5.64 -13.99 22.39
C ARG A 143 5.16 -12.73 23.09
N GLN A 144 5.21 -11.57 22.42
CA GLN A 144 4.87 -10.27 23.03
C GLN A 144 3.39 -10.17 23.36
N HIS A 145 2.51 -10.67 22.48
CA HIS A 145 1.06 -10.48 22.60
C HIS A 145 0.29 -11.73 23.02
N ARG A 146 1.01 -12.80 23.37
CA ARG A 146 0.46 -14.12 23.75
C ARG A 146 -0.51 -14.64 22.69
N LEU A 147 -0.11 -14.52 21.43
CA LEU A 147 -0.89 -14.88 20.25
C LEU A 147 -0.44 -16.27 19.77
N GLN A 148 -1.38 -17.18 19.50
CA GLN A 148 -1.05 -18.44 18.84
C GLN A 148 -0.83 -18.17 17.36
N VAL A 149 0.42 -18.24 16.91
CA VAL A 149 0.78 -17.94 15.52
C VAL A 149 1.12 -19.23 14.78
N GLN A 150 0.37 -19.52 13.73
CA GLN A 150 0.72 -20.53 12.73
C GLN A 150 1.45 -19.81 11.59
N ASP A 151 2.76 -20.01 11.51
CA ASP A 151 3.60 -19.45 10.45
C ASP A 151 3.78 -20.49 9.33
N ILE A 152 3.19 -20.21 8.17
CA ILE A 152 3.33 -21.03 6.96
C ILE A 152 4.10 -20.29 5.85
N SER A 153 4.92 -19.31 6.25
CA SER A 153 5.78 -18.57 5.33
C SER A 153 6.95 -19.40 4.82
N HIS A 154 7.42 -19.07 3.62
CA HIS A 154 8.62 -19.69 3.07
C HIS A 154 9.36 -18.76 2.12
N VAL A 155 10.69 -18.79 2.24
CA VAL A 155 11.60 -18.01 1.40
C VAL A 155 11.34 -18.25 -0.08
N GLY A 156 11.22 -17.15 -0.84
CA GLY A 156 11.05 -17.20 -2.29
C GLY A 156 9.69 -17.70 -2.78
N ASP A 157 8.68 -17.77 -1.90
CA ASP A 157 7.34 -18.13 -2.30
C ASP A 157 6.70 -17.05 -3.18
N THR A 158 6.07 -17.52 -4.25
CA THR A 158 5.13 -16.76 -5.07
C THR A 158 3.70 -17.00 -4.57
N ALA A 159 2.73 -16.20 -5.03
CA ALA A 159 1.31 -16.43 -4.70
C ALA A 159 0.85 -17.88 -4.97
N GLY A 160 1.29 -18.47 -6.08
CA GLY A 160 0.94 -19.85 -6.44
C GLY A 160 1.55 -20.90 -5.49
N LYS A 161 2.79 -20.69 -5.03
CA LYS A 161 3.43 -21.58 -4.04
C LYS A 161 2.80 -21.43 -2.66
N ALA A 162 2.47 -20.20 -2.27
CA ALA A 162 1.79 -19.91 -1.01
C ALA A 162 0.42 -20.62 -0.93
N LEU A 163 -0.31 -20.72 -2.04
CA LEU A 163 -1.55 -21.50 -2.12
C LEU A 163 -1.30 -22.99 -1.80
N LEU A 164 -0.28 -23.60 -2.40
CA LEU A 164 0.04 -25.01 -2.15
C LEU A 164 0.36 -25.27 -0.68
N ARG A 165 1.07 -24.35 -0.02
CA ARG A 165 1.34 -24.46 1.43
C ARG A 165 0.09 -24.28 2.28
N ALA A 166 -0.73 -23.29 1.95
CA ALA A 166 -1.99 -23.04 2.65
C ALA A 166 -2.95 -24.24 2.51
N GLN A 167 -2.88 -25.00 1.43
CA GLN A 167 -3.65 -26.23 1.23
C GLN A 167 -3.08 -27.45 1.97
N ALA A 168 -1.79 -27.44 2.30
CA ALA A 168 -1.12 -28.55 2.97
C ALA A 168 -1.43 -28.61 4.48
N GLU A 169 -1.83 -27.48 5.09
CA GLU A 169 -2.15 -27.41 6.52
C GLU A 169 -3.53 -26.78 6.78
N PRO A 170 -4.30 -27.29 7.75
CA PRO A 170 -5.59 -26.69 8.10
C PRO A 170 -5.39 -25.30 8.73
N ILE A 171 -6.03 -24.29 8.14
CA ILE A 171 -6.07 -22.93 8.68
C ILE A 171 -7.32 -22.79 9.57
N THR A 172 -7.13 -22.71 10.88
CA THR A 172 -8.24 -22.58 11.86
C THR A 172 -8.36 -21.18 12.45
N ALA A 173 -7.34 -20.34 12.28
CA ALA A 173 -7.33 -19.00 12.84
C ALA A 173 -8.44 -18.12 12.24
N PRO A 174 -9.10 -17.27 13.07
CA PRO A 174 -10.09 -16.30 12.61
C PRO A 174 -9.46 -15.12 11.86
N VAL A 175 -8.15 -14.93 11.97
CA VAL A 175 -7.40 -13.91 11.23
C VAL A 175 -6.27 -14.57 10.46
N VAL A 176 -6.13 -14.21 9.19
CA VAL A 176 -5.01 -14.63 8.33
C VAL A 176 -4.32 -13.39 7.79
N LEU A 177 -3.02 -13.25 8.03
CA LEU A 177 -2.19 -12.21 7.43
C LEU A 177 -1.47 -12.78 6.20
N VAL A 178 -1.55 -12.07 5.08
CA VAL A 178 -0.93 -12.43 3.81
C VAL A 178 0.08 -11.35 3.41
N GLU A 179 1.35 -11.75 3.33
CA GLU A 179 2.48 -10.94 2.90
C GLU A 179 3.15 -11.64 1.70
N ILE A 180 2.52 -11.55 0.53
CA ILE A 180 2.97 -12.31 -0.66
C ILE A 180 2.94 -11.44 -1.93
N GLY A 181 3.75 -11.84 -2.90
CA GLY A 181 3.79 -11.23 -4.23
C GLY A 181 5.05 -10.39 -4.51
N GLY A 182 5.93 -10.21 -3.53
CA GLY A 182 7.25 -9.60 -3.75
C GLY A 182 8.08 -10.39 -4.77
N ASN A 183 8.11 -11.72 -4.63
CA ASN A 183 8.80 -12.60 -5.57
C ASN A 183 8.13 -12.66 -6.94
N ASP A 184 6.81 -12.50 -7.02
CA ASP A 184 6.09 -12.39 -8.30
C ASP A 184 6.44 -11.10 -9.04
N LEU A 185 6.58 -9.99 -8.30
CA LEU A 185 6.94 -8.68 -8.83
C LEU A 185 8.41 -8.62 -9.28
N LEU A 186 9.33 -9.22 -8.53
CA LEU A 186 10.77 -9.19 -8.78
C LEU A 186 11.27 -10.35 -9.66
N GLY A 187 10.50 -11.43 -9.72
CA GLY A 187 10.84 -12.65 -10.46
C GLY A 187 10.27 -12.65 -11.89
N ALA A 188 10.04 -13.85 -12.41
CA ALA A 188 9.57 -14.06 -13.78
C ALA A 188 8.04 -14.19 -13.91
N THR A 189 7.27 -14.05 -12.82
CA THR A 189 5.81 -14.21 -12.86
C THR A 189 5.18 -13.04 -13.60
N SER A 190 4.41 -13.32 -14.65
CA SER A 190 3.64 -12.28 -15.35
C SER A 190 2.52 -11.74 -14.46
N ALA A 191 2.12 -10.48 -14.69
CA ALA A 191 1.00 -9.89 -13.96
C ALA A 191 -0.31 -10.70 -14.10
N SER A 192 -0.54 -11.33 -15.25
CA SER A 192 -1.72 -12.18 -15.44
C SER A 192 -1.64 -13.47 -14.62
N GLN A 193 -0.48 -14.12 -14.56
CA GLN A 193 -0.30 -15.31 -13.74
C GLN A 193 -0.42 -14.97 -12.25
N PHE A 194 0.19 -13.87 -11.81
CA PHE A 194 0.03 -13.37 -10.44
C PHE A 194 -1.44 -13.13 -10.09
N ALA A 195 -2.24 -12.58 -11.01
CA ALA A 195 -3.67 -12.40 -10.79
C ALA A 195 -4.41 -13.72 -10.57
N ILE A 196 -4.13 -14.73 -11.40
CA ILE A 196 -4.72 -16.08 -11.29
C ILE A 196 -4.34 -16.72 -9.95
N ASP A 197 -3.04 -16.69 -9.62
CA ASP A 197 -2.50 -17.35 -8.43
C ASP A 197 -2.98 -16.67 -7.14
N LEU A 198 -2.95 -15.34 -7.10
CA LEU A 198 -3.44 -14.59 -5.95
C LEU A 198 -4.96 -14.74 -5.78
N GLU A 199 -5.71 -14.78 -6.89
CA GLU A 199 -7.15 -15.03 -6.84
C GLU A 199 -7.46 -16.39 -6.23
N ALA A 200 -6.77 -17.45 -6.68
CA ALA A 200 -6.93 -18.78 -6.14
C ALA A 200 -6.57 -18.86 -4.64
N LEU A 201 -5.48 -18.20 -4.22
CA LEU A 201 -5.11 -18.06 -2.81
C LEU A 201 -6.20 -17.37 -2.00
N LEU A 202 -6.65 -16.20 -2.41
CA LEU A 202 -7.65 -15.43 -1.65
C LEU A 202 -9.02 -16.13 -1.63
N GLN A 203 -9.38 -16.83 -2.72
CA GLN A 203 -10.58 -17.67 -2.75
C GLN A 203 -10.50 -18.83 -1.75
N PHE A 204 -9.35 -19.50 -1.65
CA PHE A 204 -9.14 -20.56 -0.67
C PHE A 204 -9.19 -20.04 0.77
N LEU A 205 -8.63 -18.86 1.02
CA LEU A 205 -8.62 -18.24 2.34
C LEU A 205 -9.99 -17.70 2.74
N ALA A 206 -10.86 -17.34 1.80
CA ALA A 206 -12.19 -16.83 2.07
C ALA A 206 -13.07 -17.91 2.75
N ALA A 207 -13.30 -17.74 4.05
CA ALA A 207 -14.14 -18.63 4.85
C ALA A 207 -15.05 -17.82 5.80
N PRO A 208 -16.24 -18.35 6.17
CA PRO A 208 -17.12 -17.70 7.15
C PRO A 208 -16.39 -17.40 8.47
N GLY A 209 -16.56 -16.18 8.98
CA GLY A 209 -15.95 -15.75 10.25
C GLY A 209 -14.45 -15.49 10.19
N ARG A 210 -13.79 -15.72 9.05
CA ARG A 210 -12.36 -15.45 8.88
C ARG A 210 -12.13 -14.08 8.24
N GLN A 211 -11.26 -13.30 8.87
CA GLN A 211 -10.77 -12.02 8.36
C GLN A 211 -9.41 -12.24 7.70
N VAL A 212 -9.34 -11.99 6.40
CA VAL A 212 -8.07 -12.01 5.67
C VAL A 212 -7.54 -10.58 5.60
N VAL A 213 -6.32 -10.38 6.05
CA VAL A 213 -5.58 -9.12 5.95
C VAL A 213 -4.42 -9.34 4.99
N MET A 214 -4.26 -8.48 3.99
CA MET A 214 -3.16 -8.58 3.02
C MET A 214 -2.34 -7.30 3.05
N LEU A 215 -1.01 -7.43 3.08
CA LEU A 215 -0.13 -6.28 2.93
C LEU A 215 -0.04 -5.88 1.45
N GLU A 216 -0.34 -4.62 1.15
CA GLU A 216 -0.17 -4.10 -0.20
C GLU A 216 1.32 -4.02 -0.54
N LEU A 217 1.68 -4.51 -1.72
CA LEU A 217 3.06 -4.44 -2.20
C LEU A 217 3.45 -2.98 -2.48
N PRO A 218 4.68 -2.57 -2.11
CA PRO A 218 5.24 -1.31 -2.52
C PRO A 218 5.56 -1.36 -4.03
N SER A 219 4.54 -1.15 -4.87
CA SER A 219 4.69 -1.19 -6.32
C SER A 219 5.68 -0.11 -6.79
N LEU A 220 6.66 -0.49 -7.60
CA LEU A 220 7.51 0.48 -8.29
C LEU A 220 6.68 1.29 -9.31
N PRO A 221 7.04 2.55 -9.62
CA PRO A 221 6.24 3.41 -10.51
C PRO A 221 5.94 2.80 -11.89
N LEU A 222 6.77 1.85 -12.34
CA LEU A 222 6.65 1.19 -13.64
C LEU A 222 5.81 -0.10 -13.62
N TYR A 223 5.42 -0.61 -12.45
CA TYR A 223 4.68 -1.87 -12.31
C TYR A 223 3.40 -1.72 -11.46
N PRO A 224 2.50 -0.76 -11.77
CA PRO A 224 1.29 -0.53 -10.97
C PRO A 224 0.29 -1.69 -11.05
N GLN A 225 0.43 -2.57 -12.04
CA GLN A 225 -0.46 -3.71 -12.29
C GLN A 225 -0.59 -4.66 -11.10
N TYR A 226 0.50 -5.00 -10.40
CA TYR A 226 0.46 -5.92 -9.25
C TYR A 226 -0.37 -5.34 -8.10
N GLY A 227 -0.15 -4.06 -7.77
CA GLY A 227 -0.96 -3.35 -6.77
C GLY A 227 -2.44 -3.22 -7.19
N ARG A 228 -2.72 -2.99 -8.48
CA ARG A 228 -4.10 -2.96 -9.00
C ARG A 228 -4.79 -4.30 -8.88
N ILE A 229 -4.08 -5.38 -9.16
CA ILE A 229 -4.56 -6.76 -8.98
C ILE A 229 -4.90 -6.99 -7.51
N GLN A 230 -3.97 -6.69 -6.59
CA GLN A 230 -4.21 -6.79 -5.14
C GLN A 230 -5.46 -6.01 -4.70
N ARG A 231 -5.60 -4.75 -5.09
CA ARG A 231 -6.77 -3.91 -4.76
C ARG A 231 -8.08 -4.43 -5.36
N THR A 232 -8.02 -5.01 -6.56
CA THR A 232 -9.20 -5.55 -7.23
C THR A 232 -9.67 -6.83 -6.55
N LEU A 233 -8.75 -7.76 -6.29
CA LEU A 233 -9.06 -9.01 -5.62
C LEU A 233 -9.42 -8.79 -4.15
N ALA A 234 -8.79 -7.82 -3.47
CA ALA A 234 -9.16 -7.47 -2.10
C ALA A 234 -10.62 -7.02 -1.99
N ARG A 235 -11.10 -6.19 -2.94
CA ARG A 235 -12.52 -5.84 -3.02
C ARG A 235 -13.40 -7.05 -3.34
N LYS A 236 -12.99 -7.90 -4.28
CA LYS A 236 -13.77 -9.09 -4.70
C LYS A 236 -13.99 -10.07 -3.55
N TYR A 237 -12.95 -10.35 -2.77
CA TYR A 237 -12.96 -11.33 -1.69
C TYR A 237 -13.11 -10.72 -0.28
N ARG A 238 -13.39 -9.41 -0.19
CA ARG A 238 -13.52 -8.66 1.08
C ARG A 238 -12.29 -8.80 1.99
N VAL A 239 -11.10 -8.82 1.39
CA VAL A 239 -9.82 -8.82 2.10
C VAL A 239 -9.53 -7.41 2.58
N LEU A 240 -9.10 -7.31 3.84
CA LEU A 240 -8.64 -6.06 4.44
C LEU A 240 -7.23 -5.77 3.91
N LEU A 241 -7.11 -4.78 3.02
CA LEU A 241 -5.82 -4.41 2.46
C LEU A 241 -5.11 -3.41 3.37
N ALA A 242 -3.99 -3.80 3.94
CA ALA A 242 -3.13 -2.93 4.71
C ALA A 242 -2.26 -2.08 3.77
N PRO A 243 -2.14 -0.75 4.01
CA PRO A 243 -1.35 0.13 3.17
C PRO A 243 0.10 -0.32 3.03
N LYS A 244 0.69 -0.16 1.85
CA LYS A 244 2.13 -0.41 1.61
C LYS A 244 3.06 0.39 2.52
N SER A 245 2.58 1.50 3.09
CA SER A 245 3.31 2.30 4.08
C SER A 245 3.66 1.52 5.35
N VAL A 246 2.90 0.48 5.70
CA VAL A 246 3.17 -0.41 6.84
C VAL A 246 4.49 -1.14 6.63
N LEU A 247 4.63 -1.84 5.50
CA LEU A 247 5.87 -2.55 5.16
C LEU A 247 7.02 -1.56 4.92
N LEU A 248 6.77 -0.48 4.17
CA LEU A 248 7.80 0.52 3.86
C LEU A 248 8.34 1.24 5.10
N ALA A 249 7.54 1.46 6.15
CA ALA A 249 8.01 2.11 7.37
C ALA A 249 9.06 1.25 8.08
N VAL A 250 8.89 -0.08 8.05
CA VAL A 250 9.85 -1.04 8.61
C VAL A 250 11.12 -1.04 7.75
N LEU A 251 10.98 -1.24 6.44
CA LEU A 251 12.12 -1.26 5.50
C LEU A 251 12.87 0.09 5.47
N ALA A 252 12.18 1.19 5.77
CA ALA A 252 12.79 2.51 5.81
C ALA A 252 13.72 2.73 7.00
N GLY A 253 13.53 1.98 8.09
CA GLY A 253 14.30 2.12 9.32
C GLY A 253 15.76 1.78 9.09
N GLY A 254 16.67 2.72 9.35
CA GLY A 254 18.09 2.62 8.94
C GLY A 254 18.80 1.34 9.37
N ASP A 255 18.50 0.81 10.56
CA ASP A 255 19.04 -0.44 11.11
C ASP A 255 18.06 -1.63 11.06
N ALA A 256 16.95 -1.50 10.34
CA ALA A 256 15.92 -2.53 10.23
C ALA A 256 16.22 -3.56 9.14
N THR A 257 17.06 -3.23 8.16
CA THR A 257 17.36 -4.12 7.03
C THR A 257 18.87 -4.27 6.81
N LEU A 258 19.30 -5.42 6.32
CA LEU A 258 20.69 -5.70 5.94
C LEU A 258 21.03 -5.16 4.54
N ASP A 259 20.08 -5.25 3.60
CA ASP A 259 20.27 -4.92 2.19
C ASP A 259 19.04 -4.21 1.59
N SER A 260 18.29 -3.49 2.43
CA SER A 260 17.01 -2.81 2.13
C SER A 260 15.78 -3.72 2.01
N LEU A 261 15.94 -5.05 2.03
CA LEU A 261 14.82 -6.00 1.99
C LEU A 261 14.85 -6.97 3.17
N HIS A 262 16.00 -7.55 3.49
CA HIS A 262 16.13 -8.55 4.53
C HIS A 262 16.21 -7.93 5.92
N LEU A 263 15.35 -8.38 6.83
CA LEU A 263 15.23 -7.78 8.17
C LEU A 263 16.42 -8.16 9.07
N THR A 264 16.87 -7.19 9.86
CA THR A 264 17.74 -7.46 11.02
C THR A 264 16.89 -7.94 12.19
N ALA A 265 17.53 -8.38 13.29
CA ALA A 265 16.81 -8.68 14.54
C ALA A 265 15.95 -7.50 15.03
N LYS A 266 16.45 -6.26 14.89
CA LYS A 266 15.67 -5.05 15.18
C LYS A 266 14.55 -4.82 14.17
N GLY A 267 14.79 -5.13 12.89
CA GLY A 267 13.77 -5.12 11.85
C GLY A 267 12.60 -6.04 12.16
N HIS A 268 12.86 -7.26 12.63
CA HIS A 268 11.82 -8.19 13.04
C HIS A 268 10.99 -7.67 14.22
N VAL A 269 11.62 -7.02 15.21
CA VAL A 269 10.87 -6.36 16.30
C VAL A 269 9.99 -5.23 15.77
N ARG A 270 10.52 -4.35 14.91
CA ARG A 270 9.73 -3.26 14.31
C ARG A 270 8.59 -3.77 13.42
N MET A 271 8.81 -4.86 12.70
CA MET A 271 7.76 -5.51 11.90
C MET A 271 6.66 -6.04 12.81
N ALA A 272 7.02 -6.75 13.88
CA ALA A 272 6.05 -7.25 14.87
C ALA A 272 5.22 -6.10 15.47
N ASP A 273 5.86 -5.00 15.89
CA ASP A 273 5.15 -3.82 16.43
C ASP A 273 4.21 -3.19 15.39
N SER A 274 4.65 -3.10 14.14
CA SER A 274 3.86 -2.50 13.05
C SER A 274 2.66 -3.36 12.69
N ILE A 275 2.84 -4.68 12.61
CA ILE A 275 1.76 -5.64 12.38
C ILE A 275 0.82 -5.71 13.59
N TRP A 276 1.33 -5.59 14.83
CA TRP A 276 0.47 -5.54 16.00
C TRP A 276 -0.50 -4.36 15.94
N ARG A 277 -0.04 -3.14 15.63
CA ARG A 277 -0.94 -1.97 15.50
C ARG A 277 -2.05 -2.17 14.48
N LEU A 278 -1.79 -2.97 13.45
CA LEU A 278 -2.79 -3.34 12.46
C LEU A 278 -3.79 -4.36 13.02
N LEU A 279 -3.31 -5.37 13.75
CA LEU A 279 -4.11 -6.51 14.21
C LEU A 279 -4.76 -6.34 15.58
N GLU A 280 -4.27 -5.40 16.39
CA GLU A 280 -4.72 -5.13 17.76
C GLU A 280 -6.24 -5.00 17.89
N PRO A 281 -6.96 -4.28 16.99
CA PRO A 281 -8.43 -4.20 17.07
C PRO A 281 -9.16 -5.55 16.99
N ALA A 282 -8.53 -6.61 16.46
CA ALA A 282 -9.11 -7.94 16.44
C ALA A 282 -8.97 -8.68 17.77
N TYR A 283 -8.01 -8.29 18.62
CA TYR A 283 -7.62 -9.05 19.82
C TYR A 283 -7.76 -8.25 21.11
N ASP A 284 -8.07 -6.96 21.01
CA ASP A 284 -8.43 -6.11 22.13
C ASP A 284 -9.93 -6.28 22.40
N LEU A 285 -10.25 -7.23 23.28
CA LEU A 285 -11.63 -7.62 23.63
C LEU A 285 -12.26 -6.67 24.66
N ASP A 286 -11.47 -5.74 25.21
CA ASP A 286 -11.93 -4.76 26.18
C ASP A 286 -11.81 -3.38 25.51
N GLY A 287 -12.92 -2.82 25.04
CA GLY A 287 -13.00 -1.48 24.44
C GLY A 287 -12.59 -0.35 25.40
N SER A 288 -11.32 -0.30 25.78
CA SER A 288 -10.74 0.56 26.81
C SER A 288 -9.87 1.68 26.24
N SER A 289 -9.86 1.86 24.91
CA SER A 289 -9.12 2.93 24.24
C SER A 289 -9.92 3.61 23.11
N ALA A 290 -11.19 3.93 23.38
CA ALA A 290 -11.93 4.93 22.62
C ALA A 290 -11.85 6.31 23.29
#